data_AF-A0A527ILL6-F1
#
_entry.id   AF-A0A527ILL6-F1
#
_cell.length_a   1.000
_cell.length_b   1.000
_cell.length_c   1.000
_cell.angle_alpha   90.00
_cell.angle_beta   90.00
_cell.angle_gamma   90.00
#
_symmetry.space_group_name_H-M   'P 1'
#
loop_
_entity.id
_entity.type
_entity.pdbx_description
1 polymer ?
#
loop_
_entity_poly.entity_id
_entity_poly.type
_entity_poly.pdbx_seq_one_letter_code
_entity_poly.pdbx_strand_id
1 'polypeptide(L)' 'FLTGGIAQKIVPALKAGNFRAAFEDKAPHSAMMRTMPVYVITHPLAALLGLAAYARNPLLFGVQTEGRRWQA' A
#
# COMPACT_ATOMS: atom_id res chain seq x y z
N PHE A 1 2.32 1.19 -3.16
CA PHE A 1 0.99 0.64 -3.47
C PHE A 1 -0.08 1.55 -2.89
N LEU A 2 -1.18 1.75 -3.60
CA LEU A 2 -2.38 2.43 -3.15
C LEU A 2 -3.40 1.37 -2.76
N THR A 3 -4.01 1.50 -1.59
CA THR A 3 -4.94 0.53 -0.99
C THR A 3 -6.17 1.26 -0.44
N GLY A 4 -7.14 0.50 0.07
CA GLY A 4 -8.40 1.03 0.60
C GLY A 4 -9.48 1.18 -0.47
N GLY A 5 -10.74 1.23 -0.02
CA GLY A 5 -11.90 1.14 -0.90
C GLY A 5 -12.05 2.28 -1.90
N ILE A 6 -11.60 3.50 -1.57
CA ILE A 6 -11.70 4.65 -2.48
C ILE A 6 -10.72 4.52 -3.64
N ALA A 7 -9.50 4.03 -3.41
CA ALA A 7 -8.46 3.95 -4.44
C ALA A 7 -8.89 3.15 -5.67
N GLN A 8 -9.65 2.06 -5.47
CA GLN A 8 -10.21 1.26 -6.56
C GLN A 8 -11.31 2.01 -7.34
N LYS A 9 -12.12 2.81 -6.64
CA LYS A 9 -13.22 3.58 -7.25
C LYS A 9 -12.74 4.75 -8.09
N ILE A 10 -11.56 5.30 -7.79
CA ILE A 10 -11.00 6.47 -8.47
C ILE A 10 -9.86 6.14 -9.44
N VAL A 11 -9.69 4.88 -9.84
CA VAL A 11 -8.64 4.47 -10.80
C VAL A 11 -8.61 5.34 -12.07
N PRO A 12 -9.75 5.71 -12.69
CA PRO A 12 -9.74 6.61 -13.84
C PRO A 12 -9.10 7.97 -13.53
N ALA A 13 -9.43 8.56 -12.37
CA ALA A 13 -8.85 9.83 -11.93
C ALA A 13 -7.34 9.70 -11.62
N LEU A 14 -6.90 8.57 -11.04
CA LEU A 14 -5.48 8.31 -10.79
C LEU A 14 -4.68 8.15 -12.09
N LYS A 15 -5.30 7.65 -13.15
CA LYS A 15 -4.70 7.50 -14.48
C LYS A 15 -4.68 8.81 -15.29
N ALA A 16 -5.37 9.86 -14.85
CA ALA A 16 -5.43 11.16 -15.55
C ALA A 16 -4.12 11.98 -15.50
N GLY A 17 -3.06 11.47 -14.86
CA GLY A 17 -1.72 12.09 -14.86
C GLY A 17 -1.46 13.06 -13.71
N ASN A 18 -2.48 13.80 -13.25
CA ASN A 18 -2.33 14.77 -12.15
C ASN A 18 -1.76 14.15 -10.87
N PHE A 19 -2.21 12.93 -10.53
CA PHE A 19 -1.67 12.18 -9.40
C PHE A 19 -0.17 11.91 -9.56
N ARG A 20 0.26 11.49 -10.77
CA ARG A 20 1.65 11.15 -11.03
C ARG A 20 2.54 12.38 -11.00
N ALA A 21 2.09 13.49 -11.58
CA ALA A 21 2.81 14.76 -11.54
C ALA A 21 3.00 15.24 -10.08
N ALA A 22 1.95 15.24 -9.27
CA ALA A 22 2.02 15.64 -7.87
C ALA A 22 2.88 14.70 -7.01
N PHE A 23 2.92 13.40 -7.35
CA PHE A 23 3.81 12.44 -6.69
C PHE A 23 5.28 12.70 -7.00
N GLU A 24 5.61 13.05 -8.25
CA GLU A 24 6.99 13.37 -8.68
C GLU A 24 7.48 14.75 -8.23
N ASP A 25 6.57 15.66 -7.89
CA ASP A 25 6.89 17.02 -7.44
C ASP A 25 7.38 17.03 -5.98
N LYS A 26 8.62 16.59 -5.80
CA LYS A 26 9.34 16.48 -4.52
C LYS A 26 10.79 16.92 -4.68
N ALA A 27 11.03 18.16 -5.07
CA ALA A 27 12.39 18.69 -5.15
C ALA A 27 13.15 18.53 -3.80
N PRO A 28 14.44 18.12 -3.82
CA PRO A 28 15.27 17.80 -4.99
C PRO A 28 15.13 16.34 -5.50
N HIS A 29 14.30 15.52 -4.85
CA HIS A 29 14.18 14.08 -5.07
C HIS A 29 13.31 13.66 -6.27
N SER A 30 12.89 14.58 -7.14
CA SER A 30 12.01 14.27 -8.29
C SER A 30 12.54 13.15 -9.18
N ALA A 31 13.86 13.07 -9.40
CA ALA A 31 14.47 11.98 -10.15
C ALA A 31 14.29 10.60 -9.47
N MET A 32 14.42 10.54 -8.14
CA MET A 32 14.16 9.32 -7.36
C MET A 32 12.68 8.96 -7.37
N MET A 33 11.79 9.95 -7.25
CA MET A 33 10.35 9.70 -7.30
C MET A 33 9.92 9.11 -8.65
N ARG A 34 10.55 9.53 -9.75
CA ARG A 34 10.29 8.99 -11.09
C ARG A 34 10.54 7.49 -11.20
N THR A 35 11.57 6.97 -10.53
CA THR A 35 11.90 5.54 -10.58
C THR A 35 10.98 4.69 -9.70
N MET A 36 10.23 5.30 -8.78
CA MET A 36 9.30 4.57 -7.92
C MET A 36 8.01 4.22 -8.66
N PRO A 37 7.66 2.92 -8.77
CA PRO A 37 6.41 2.53 -9.37
C PRO A 37 5.24 2.77 -8.41
N VAL A 38 4.09 3.16 -8.96
CA VAL A 38 2.83 3.26 -8.20
C VAL A 38 1.85 2.23 -8.73
N TYR A 39 1.38 1.36 -7.83
CA TYR A 39 0.41 0.31 -8.13
C TYR A 39 -0.83 0.50 -7.28
N VAL A 40 -2.01 0.27 -7.85
CA VAL A 40 -3.28 0.19 -7.10
C VAL A 40 -3.56 -1.28 -6.82
N ILE A 41 -3.84 -1.63 -5.56
CA ILE A 41 -4.26 -2.99 -5.19
C ILE A 41 -5.74 -3.15 -5.54
N THR A 42 -6.02 -4.00 -6.53
CA THR A 42 -7.39 -4.30 -7.00
C THR A 42 -7.93 -5.64 -6.50
N HIS A 43 -7.11 -6.45 -5.81
CA HIS A 43 -7.55 -7.74 -5.29
C HIS A 43 -8.63 -7.55 -4.20
N PRO A 44 -9.83 -8.14 -4.35
CA PRO A 44 -10.98 -7.83 -3.48
C PRO A 44 -10.75 -8.24 -2.02
N LEU A 45 -9.96 -9.29 -1.79
CA LEU A 45 -9.67 -9.83 -0.46
C LEU A 45 -8.20 -9.63 -0.04
N ALA A 46 -7.53 -8.58 -0.54
CA ALA A 46 -6.11 -8.34 -0.26
C ALA A 46 -5.78 -8.33 1.24
N ALA A 47 -6.69 -7.78 2.06
CA ALA A 47 -6.53 -7.76 3.52
C ALA A 47 -6.55 -9.18 4.13
N LEU A 48 -7.48 -10.05 3.70
CA LEU A 48 -7.51 -11.44 4.17
C LEU A 48 -6.28 -12.22 3.74
N LEU A 49 -5.78 -12.00 2.51
CA LEU A 49 -4.53 -12.59 2.07
C LEU A 49 -3.34 -12.17 2.94
N GLY A 50 -3.26 -10.89 3.29
CA GLY A 50 -2.26 -10.37 4.23
C GLY A 50 -2.36 -11.00 5.62
N LEU A 51 -3.57 -11.13 6.17
CA LEU A 51 -3.81 -11.79 7.44
C LEU A 51 -3.40 -13.26 7.41
N ALA A 52 -3.75 -13.98 6.34
CA ALA A 52 -3.35 -15.38 6.17
C ALA A 52 -1.84 -15.54 6.04
N ALA A 53 -1.16 -14.61 5.35
CA ALA A 53 0.30 -14.59 5.25
C ALA A 53 0.95 -14.34 6.62
N TYR A 54 0.44 -13.36 7.38
CA TYR A 54 0.91 -13.08 8.73
C TYR A 54 0.71 -14.26 9.67
N ALA A 55 -0.48 -14.90 9.65
CA ALA A 55 -0.76 -16.07 10.48
C ALA A 55 0.17 -17.25 10.19
N ARG A 56 0.54 -17.45 8.91
CA ARG A 56 1.47 -18.53 8.51
C ARG A 56 2.92 -18.23 8.86
N ASN A 57 3.36 -16.98 8.75
CA ASN A 57 4.75 -16.61 8.97
C ASN A 57 4.89 -15.20 9.56
N PRO A 58 4.61 -15.02 10.87
CA PRO A 58 4.52 -13.70 11.49
C PRO A 58 5.86 -12.96 11.53
N LEU A 59 6.99 -13.69 11.51
CA LEU A 59 8.34 -13.12 11.56
C LEU A 59 8.70 -12.29 10.31
N LEU A 60 7.99 -12.46 9.19
CA LEU A 60 8.19 -11.67 7.98
C LEU A 60 7.57 -10.26 8.08
N PHE A 61 6.87 -9.96 9.16
CA PHE A 61 6.13 -8.72 9.34
C PHE A 61 6.57 -7.99 10.61
N GLY A 62 6.86 -6.70 10.49
CA GLY A 62 7.21 -5.83 11.62
C GLY A 62 6.00 -5.44 12.48
N VAL A 63 5.22 -6.41 12.97
CA VAL A 63 4.06 -6.16 13.84
C VAL A 63 4.45 -6.36 15.30
N GLN A 64 4.53 -5.28 16.08
CA GLN A 64 4.82 -5.38 17.52
C GLN A 64 3.58 -5.86 18.28
N THR A 65 3.65 -7.03 18.91
CA THR A 65 2.53 -7.63 19.65
C THR A 65 2.63 -7.48 21.17
N GLU A 66 3.72 -6.89 21.68
CA GLU A 66 3.93 -6.66 23.11
C GLU A 66 2.78 -5.84 23.72
N GLY A 67 2.24 -6.30 24.86
CA GLY A 67 1.09 -5.69 25.54
C GLY A 67 -0.23 -5.70 24.76
N ARG A 68 -0.26 -6.26 23.54
CA ARG A 68 -1.40 -6.23 22.61
C ARG A 68 -1.82 -7.61 22.10
N ARG A 69 -1.22 -8.67 22.65
CA ARG A 69 -1.56 -10.06 22.33
C ARG A 69 -2.41 -10.65 23.45
N TRP A 70 -3.70 -10.76 23.20
CA TRP A 70 -4.57 -11.59 24.02
C TRP A 70 -4.23 -13.06 23.81
N GLN A 71 -4.04 -13.78 24.92
CA GLN A 71 -3.87 -15.24 24.95
C GLN A 71 -5.07 -15.82 25.70
N ALA A 72 -5.50 -17.01 25.28
CA ALA A 72 -6.55 -17.77 25.96
C ALA A 72 -5.99 -18.47 27.21
#